data_AF-A0A3N5PI42-F1
#
_entry.id   AF-A0A3N5PI42-F1
#
_cell.length_a   1.000
_cell.length_b   1.000
_cell.length_c   1.000
_cell.angle_alpha   90.00
_cell.angle_beta   90.00
_cell.angle_gamma   90.00
#
_symmetry.space_group_name_H-M   'P 1'
#
loop_
_entity.id
_entity.type
_entity.pdbx_description
1 polymer ?
#
loop_
_entity_poly.entity_id
_entity_poly.type
_entity_poly.pdbx_seq_one_letter_code
_entity_poly.pdbx_strand_id
1 'polypeptide(L)' 'MRTLEETERNQILKTLSGTRWRIEGKDGAAVILGLHPSTLRARMHKLGIVRPATKEPG' A
#
# COMPACT_ATOMS: atom_id res chain seq x y z
N MET A 1 3.74 -19.31 -12.63
CA MET A 1 4.28 -18.07 -13.22
C MET A 1 3.77 -16.91 -12.37
N ARG A 2 4.65 -16.08 -11.80
CA ARG A 2 4.20 -14.88 -11.07
C ARG A 2 3.76 -13.84 -12.09
N THR A 3 2.54 -13.36 -11.95
CA THR A 3 2.01 -12.30 -12.83
C THR A 3 2.60 -10.94 -12.47
N LEU A 4 2.61 -10.01 -13.43
CA LEU A 4 3.00 -8.61 -13.20
C LEU A 4 2.19 -7.99 -12.05
N GLU A 5 0.92 -8.35 -11.93
CA GLU A 5 0.04 -7.93 -10.83
C GLU A 5 0.51 -8.42 -9.46
N GLU A 6 0.95 -9.67 -9.33
CA GLU A 6 1.48 -10.18 -8.05
C GLU A 6 2.77 -9.48 -7.63
N THR A 7 3.62 -9.15 -8.60
CA THR A 7 4.86 -8.40 -8.36
C THR A 7 4.54 -6.98 -7.91
N GLU A 8 3.63 -6.30 -8.61
CA GLU A 8 3.20 -4.95 -8.26
C GLU A 8 2.53 -4.92 -6.88
N ARG A 9 1.67 -5.90 -6.60
CA ARG A 9 1.03 -6.09 -5.29
C ARG A 9 2.06 -6.30 -4.18
N ASN A 10 3.04 -7.17 -4.39
CA ASN A 10 4.10 -7.41 -3.41
C ASN A 10 4.96 -6.17 -3.15
N GLN A 11 5.28 -5.41 -4.21
CA GLN A 11 6.04 -4.17 -4.09
C GLN A 11 5.29 -3.16 -3.20
N ILE A 12 4.01 -2.93 -3.48
CA ILE A 12 3.16 -2.02 -2.71
C ILE A 12 3.02 -2.51 -1.25
N LEU A 13 2.79 -3.82 -1.05
CA LEU A 13 2.73 -4.43 0.30
C LEU A 13 4.02 -4.25 1.09
N LYS A 14 5.18 -4.45 0.44
CA LYS A 14 6.49 -4.24 1.09
C LYS A 14 6.66 -2.80 1.54
N THR A 15 6.35 -1.84 0.68
CA THR A 15 6.44 -0.43 1.04
C THR A 15 5.47 -0.07 2.15
N LEU A 16 4.20 -0.49 2.05
CA LEU A 16 3.20 -0.28 3.10
C LEU A 16 3.63 -0.89 4.43
N SER A 17 4.20 -2.09 4.44
CA SER A 17 4.72 -2.71 5.66
C SER A 17 5.85 -1.88 6.27
N GLY A 18 6.79 -1.41 5.45
CA GLY A 18 7.88 -0.52 5.86
C GLY A 18 7.40 0.83 6.41
N THR A 19 6.29 1.37 5.90
CA THR A 19 5.69 2.63 6.38
C THR A 19 4.65 2.44 7.48
N ARG A 20 4.47 1.22 8.01
CA ARG A 20 3.40 0.90 9.00
C ARG A 20 2.01 1.24 8.48
N TRP A 21 1.76 0.92 7.21
CA TRP A 21 0.53 1.19 6.48
C TRP A 21 0.17 2.67 6.37
N ARG A 22 1.16 3.56 6.52
CA ARG A 22 1.00 4.99 6.32
C ARG A 22 1.01 5.27 4.82
N ILE A 23 -0.13 5.71 4.29
CA ILE A 23 -0.28 6.13 2.88
C ILE A 23 0.13 7.59 2.71
N GLU A 24 -0.22 8.43 3.67
CA GLU A 24 -0.11 9.89 3.61
C GLU A 24 1.01 10.42 4.52
N GLY A 25 1.57 11.59 4.19
CA GLY A 25 2.65 12.24 4.93
C GLY A 25 4.03 12.05 4.30
N LYS A 26 5.02 12.79 4.82
CA LYS A 26 6.40 12.85 4.30
C LYS A 26 7.08 11.47 4.21
N ASP A 27 6.74 10.56 5.11
CA ASP A 27 7.24 9.18 5.19
C ASP A 27 6.18 8.14 4.77
N GLY A 28 5.15 8.58 4.03
CA GLY A 28 4.08 7.70 3.55
C GLY A 28 4.52 6.84 2.37
N ALA A 29 3.88 5.69 2.20
CA ALA A 29 4.14 4.76 1.11
C ALA A 29 3.93 5.43 -0.26
N ALA A 30 3.01 6.41 -0.33
CA ALA A 30 2.80 7.18 -1.55
C ALA A 30 4.04 7.99 -1.92
N VAL A 31 4.66 8.68 -0.95
CA VAL A 31 5.89 9.45 -1.17
C VAL A 31 7.07 8.54 -1.51
N ILE A 32 7.21 7.41 -0.82
CA ILE A 32 8.28 6.43 -1.10
C ILE A 32 8.14 5.82 -2.50
N LEU A 33 6.91 5.59 -2.95
CA LEU A 33 6.62 5.11 -4.31
C LEU A 33 6.62 6.24 -5.36
N GLY A 34 6.77 7.50 -4.95
CA GLY A 34 6.67 8.66 -5.84
C GLY A 34 5.27 8.84 -6.46
N LEU A 35 4.24 8.33 -5.78
CA LEU A 35 2.84 8.37 -6.21
C LEU A 35 2.06 9.36 -5.36
N HIS A 36 1.00 9.94 -5.92
CA HIS A 36 0.02 10.64 -5.11
C HIS A 36 -0.71 9.67 -4.18
N PRO A 37 -1.04 10.07 -2.94
CA PRO A 37 -1.76 9.22 -1.99
C PRO A 37 -3.11 8.73 -2.54
N SER A 38 -3.81 9.59 -3.28
CA SER A 38 -5.06 9.22 -3.98
C SER A 38 -4.84 8.12 -5.03
N THR A 39 -3.74 8.21 -5.79
CA THR A 39 -3.35 7.19 -6.79
C THR A 39 -2.95 5.88 -6.13
N LEU A 40 -2.19 5.94 -5.03
CA LEU A 40 -1.82 4.74 -4.28
C LEU A 40 -3.08 4.05 -3.73
N ARG A 41 -4.03 4.82 -3.17
CA ARG A 41 -5.31 4.28 -2.70
C ARG A 41 -6.11 3.62 -3.83
N ALA A 42 -6.15 4.23 -5.01
CA ALA A 42 -6.83 3.65 -6.17
C ALA A 42 -6.17 2.33 -6.63
N ARG A 43 -4.83 2.29 -6.71
CA ARG A 43 -4.08 1.05 -7.03
C ARG A 43 -4.28 -0.02 -5.97
N MET A 44 -4.23 0.36 -4.70
CA MET A 44 -4.52 -0.55 -3.59
C MET A 44 -5.92 -1.16 -3.72
N HIS A 45 -6.94 -0.34 -4.02
CA HIS A 45 -8.29 -0.84 -4.26
C HIS A 45 -8.36 -1.77 -5.47
N LYS A 46 -7.71 -1.41 -6.58
CA LYS A 46 -7.67 -2.21 -7.81
C LYS A 46 -6.98 -3.57 -7.60
N LEU A 47 -5.93 -3.62 -6.79
CA LEU A 47 -5.15 -4.82 -6.47
C LEU A 47 -5.69 -5.59 -5.25
N GLY A 48 -6.82 -5.16 -4.67
CA GLY A 48 -7.39 -5.75 -3.46
C GLY A 48 -6.49 -5.64 -2.21
N ILE A 49 -5.62 -4.64 -2.17
CA ILE A 49 -4.76 -4.32 -1.01
C ILE A 49 -5.57 -3.43 -0.07
N VAL A 50 -6.10 -4.02 0.99
CA VAL A 50 -6.76 -3.30 2.07
C VAL A 50 -5.80 -3.16 3.24
N ARG A 51 -5.77 -1.96 3.84
CA ARG A 51 -5.15 -1.79 5.15
C ARG A 51 -5.83 -2.79 6.09
N PRO A 52 -5.09 -3.63 6.83
CA PRO A 52 -5.67 -4.38 7.92
C PRO A 52 -6.26 -3.32 8.83
N ALA A 53 -7.59 -3.19 8.80
CA ALA A 53 -8.29 -2.42 9.80
C ALA A 53 -7.74 -2.96 11.11
N THR A 54 -7.07 -2.11 11.87
CA THR A 54 -6.80 -2.41 13.26
C THR A 54 -8.17 -2.69 13.85
N LYS A 55 -8.58 -3.96 13.87
CA LYS A 55 -9.52 -4.43 14.88
C LYS A 55 -8.74 -4.19 16.15
N GLU A 56 -9.01 -3.05 16.77
CA GLU A 56 -8.74 -2.85 18.18
C GLU A 56 -9.30 -4.09 18.89
N PRO A 57 -8.48 -4.90 19.59
CA PRO A 57 -9.00 -5.78 20.59
C PRO A 57 -9.18 -4.94 21.85
N GLY A 58 -10.43 -4.63 22.19
CA GLY A 58 -10.82 -4.16 23.53
C GLY A 58 -11.17 -2.70 23.62
#